data_AF-A0A5E8UX32-F1
#
_entry.id   AF-A0A5E8UX32-F1
#
_cell.length_a   1.000
_cell.length_b   1.000
_cell.length_c   1.000
_cell.angle_alpha   90.00
_cell.angle_beta   90.00
_cell.angle_gamma   90.00
#
_symmetry.space_group_name_H-M   'P 1'
#
loop_
_entity.id
_entity.type
_entity.pdbx_description
1 polymer ?
#
loop_
_entity_poly.entity_id
_entity_poly.type
_entity_poly.pdbx_seq_one_letter_code
_entity_poly.pdbx_strand_id
1 'polypeptide(L)'
;MLTRPASTFTELGTKVIEQGLADPKLSEFYEAIQSASHQATPGTLKPYINYLSLCSDKVSDLAPPPIFYVGRESSQRLLFGDQWATPEAVGGPASGLRTPDAELEKASADAYKAALNIRPYYGYARTLISLDGETYEIAFERLIVGIRPAPAASYQICAYYGVIQDLQRRR
;
A
#
# COMPACT_ATOMS: atom_id res chain seq x y z
N MET A 1 -0.36 -27.36 -13.19
CA MET A 1 -0.78 -25.95 -13.38
C MET A 1 -1.85 -25.65 -12.35
N LEU A 2 -1.49 -24.98 -11.25
CA LEU A 2 -2.44 -24.57 -10.22
C LEU A 2 -3.11 -23.27 -10.66
N THR A 3 -4.44 -23.31 -10.71
CA THR A 3 -5.32 -22.19 -11.02
C THR A 3 -5.05 -21.03 -10.05
N ARG A 4 -4.47 -19.94 -10.56
CA ARG A 4 -4.33 -18.67 -9.83
C ARG A 4 -5.72 -18.10 -9.51
N PRO A 5 -5.92 -17.41 -8.37
CA PRO A 5 -7.14 -16.65 -8.12
C PRO A 5 -7.35 -15.60 -9.23
N ALA A 6 -8.59 -15.43 -9.68
CA ALA A 6 -8.94 -14.56 -10.81
C ALA A 6 -8.78 -13.04 -10.53
N SER A 7 -8.51 -12.65 -9.28
CA SER A 7 -8.28 -11.26 -8.90
C SER A 7 -7.20 -11.15 -7.83
N THR A 8 -6.09 -10.49 -8.15
CA THR A 8 -5.01 -10.19 -7.20
C THR A 8 -5.47 -9.22 -6.11
N PHE A 9 -6.43 -8.36 -6.41
CA PHE A 9 -7.07 -7.42 -5.48
C PHE A 9 -8.53 -7.17 -5.86
N THR A 10 -9.37 -7.02 -4.85
CA THR A 10 -10.75 -6.56 -4.98
C THR A 10 -10.85 -5.17 -4.32
N GLU A 11 -11.26 -4.15 -5.08
CA GLU A 11 -11.60 -2.85 -4.51
C GLU A 11 -12.91 -3.00 -3.71
N LEU A 12 -12.85 -2.72 -2.41
CA LEU A 12 -14.01 -2.80 -1.51
C LEU A 12 -14.68 -1.43 -1.36
N GLY A 13 -13.91 -0.34 -1.51
CA GLY A 13 -14.37 1.04 -1.35
C GLY A 13 -14.45 1.47 0.12
N THR A 14 -14.30 2.78 0.38
CA THR A 14 -14.15 3.32 1.74
C THR A 14 -15.38 3.18 2.62
N LYS A 15 -16.58 2.97 2.05
CA LYS A 15 -17.80 2.71 2.82
C LYS A 15 -17.69 1.48 3.74
N VAL A 16 -16.86 0.51 3.37
CA VAL A 16 -16.61 -0.68 4.19
C VAL A 16 -15.84 -0.32 5.46
N ILE A 17 -14.93 0.65 5.38
CA ILE A 17 -14.22 1.20 6.55
C ILE A 17 -15.22 1.90 7.47
N GLU A 18 -16.08 2.77 6.91
CA GLU A 18 -17.11 3.51 7.66
C GLU A 18 -18.13 2.59 8.37
N GLN A 19 -18.31 1.38 7.87
CA GLN A 19 -19.17 0.34 8.48
C GLN A 19 -18.47 -0.47 9.57
N GLY A 20 -17.20 -0.17 9.87
CA GLY A 20 -16.42 -0.88 10.89
C GLY A 20 -16.00 -2.29 10.49
N LEU A 21 -15.91 -2.57 9.18
CA LEU A 21 -15.56 -3.90 8.65
C LEU A 21 -14.08 -4.03 8.27
N ALA A 22 -13.33 -2.94 8.31
CA ALA A 22 -11.89 -2.92 8.03
C ALA A 22 -11.06 -3.13 9.30
N ASP A 23 -9.77 -3.42 9.13
CA ASP A 23 -8.85 -3.49 10.26
C ASP A 23 -8.87 -2.19 11.10
N PRO A 24 -8.87 -2.27 12.45
CA PRO A 24 -8.96 -1.08 13.30
C PRO A 24 -7.86 -0.05 13.06
N LYS A 25 -6.61 -0.49 12.80
CA LYS A 25 -5.49 0.44 12.57
C LYS A 25 -5.60 1.14 11.23
N LEU A 26 -6.08 0.42 10.21
CA LEU A 26 -6.34 0.99 8.89
C LEU A 26 -7.48 2.01 8.97
N SER A 27 -8.53 1.70 9.73
CA SER A 27 -9.67 2.58 9.97
C SER A 27 -9.24 3.87 10.69
N GLU A 28 -8.45 3.75 11.74
CA GLU A 28 -7.89 4.90 12.48
C GLU A 28 -7.07 5.82 11.56
N PHE A 29 -6.21 5.23 10.73
CA PHE A 29 -5.43 6.00 9.76
C PHE A 29 -6.33 6.71 8.72
N TYR A 30 -7.36 6.04 8.21
CA TYR A 30 -8.32 6.64 7.29
C TYR A 30 -9.02 7.86 7.91
N GLU A 31 -9.54 7.70 9.13
CA GLU A 31 -10.23 8.77 9.86
C GLU A 31 -9.32 9.97 10.13
N ALA A 32 -8.05 9.73 10.50
CA ALA A 32 -7.07 10.78 10.71
C ALA A 32 -6.80 11.61 9.44
N ILE A 33 -6.71 10.96 8.29
CA ILE A 33 -6.49 11.62 6.99
C ILE A 33 -7.73 12.37 6.52
N GLN A 34 -8.93 11.80 6.70
CA GLN A 34 -10.19 12.45 6.36
C GLN A 34 -10.43 13.69 7.23
N SER A 35 -10.17 13.61 8.53
CA SER A 35 -10.27 14.74 9.46
C SER A 35 -9.32 15.89 9.08
N ALA A 36 -8.17 15.55 8.50
CA ALA A 36 -7.20 16.51 7.99
C ALA A 36 -7.51 16.99 6.55
N SER A 37 -8.69 16.65 5.99
CA SER A 37 -9.13 17.06 4.65
C SER A 37 -8.11 16.76 3.54
N HIS A 38 -7.46 15.59 3.59
CA HIS A 38 -6.40 15.18 2.66
C HIS A 38 -5.14 16.09 2.66
N GLN A 39 -5.03 16.98 3.64
CA GLN A 39 -3.83 17.76 3.95
C GLN A 39 -3.15 17.10 5.13
N ALA A 40 -2.22 16.18 4.87
CA ALA A 40 -1.54 15.57 5.99
C ALA A 40 -0.43 16.51 6.49
N THR A 41 -0.64 17.04 7.68
CA THR A 41 0.43 17.73 8.40
C THR A 41 1.45 16.69 8.86
N PRO A 42 2.71 17.08 9.12
CA PRO A 42 3.67 16.19 9.77
C PRO A 42 3.13 15.56 11.05
N GLY A 43 2.28 16.28 11.80
CA GLY A 43 1.62 15.77 13.01
C GLY A 43 0.64 14.63 12.72
N THR A 44 -0.13 14.72 11.64
CA THR A 44 -1.09 13.68 11.23
C THR A 44 -0.39 12.40 10.79
N LEU A 45 0.74 12.50 10.07
CA LEU A 45 1.45 11.32 9.55
C LEU A 45 2.38 10.65 10.55
N LYS A 46 2.92 11.42 11.50
CA LYS A 46 3.95 10.94 12.43
C LYS A 46 3.58 9.64 13.18
N PRO A 47 2.35 9.43 13.67
CA PRO A 47 1.98 8.18 14.34
C PRO A 47 2.04 6.97 13.41
N TYR A 48 1.78 7.17 12.12
CA TYR A 48 1.63 6.09 11.14
C TYR A 48 2.89 5.84 10.32
N ILE A 49 3.90 6.72 10.38
CA ILE A 49 5.05 6.71 9.46
C ILE A 49 5.77 5.36 9.43
N ASN A 50 5.87 4.65 10.55
CA ASN A 50 6.52 3.34 10.61
C ASN A 50 5.75 2.24 9.85
N TYR A 51 4.45 2.41 9.65
CA TYR A 51 3.56 1.46 8.96
C TYR A 51 3.33 1.82 7.49
N LEU A 52 3.79 2.99 7.05
CA LEU A 52 3.53 3.51 5.72
C LEU A 52 4.64 3.17 4.74
N SER A 53 4.24 2.98 3.48
CA SER A 53 5.12 3.21 2.34
C SER A 53 4.69 4.50 1.64
N LEU A 54 5.64 5.41 1.37
CA LEU A 54 5.36 6.66 0.67
C LEU A 54 5.90 6.60 -0.75
N CYS A 55 5.04 6.98 -1.68
CA CYS A 55 5.32 6.98 -3.11
C CYS A 55 5.15 8.40 -3.67
N SER A 56 5.88 8.70 -4.74
CA SER A 56 5.70 9.97 -5.45
C SER A 56 4.32 10.06 -6.14
N ASP A 57 4.03 11.18 -6.77
CA ASP A 57 2.87 11.36 -7.66
C ASP A 57 3.14 10.98 -9.13
N LYS A 58 4.36 10.52 -9.44
CA LYS A 58 4.77 10.13 -10.80
C LYS A 58 4.25 8.74 -11.16
N VAL A 59 2.96 8.63 -11.43
CA VAL A 59 2.31 7.40 -11.91
C VAL A 59 2.28 7.33 -13.44
N SER A 60 2.37 6.13 -14.00
CA SER A 60 2.24 5.87 -15.43
C SER A 60 1.11 4.87 -15.69
N ASP A 61 0.70 4.70 -16.94
CA ASP A 61 -0.34 3.72 -17.27
C ASP A 61 0.06 2.27 -17.04
N LEU A 62 1.37 2.02 -17.04
CA LEU A 62 1.92 0.68 -16.97
C LEU A 62 2.53 0.34 -15.60
N ALA A 63 2.62 1.32 -14.71
CA ALA A 63 3.29 1.13 -13.43
C ALA A 63 2.87 2.15 -12.35
N PRO A 64 2.85 1.72 -11.07
CA PRO A 64 2.60 2.57 -9.93
C PRO A 64 3.76 3.57 -9.73
N PRO A 65 3.55 4.61 -8.92
CA PRO A 65 4.59 5.58 -8.64
C PRO A 65 5.76 4.92 -7.89
N PRO A 66 7.00 5.40 -8.11
CA PRO A 66 8.15 4.93 -7.35
C PRO A 66 8.00 5.21 -5.86
N ILE A 67 8.36 4.21 -5.05
CA ILE A 67 8.37 4.27 -3.59
C ILE A 67 9.69 4.90 -3.15
N PHE A 68 9.65 5.96 -2.35
CA PHE A 68 10.86 6.63 -1.86
C PHE A 68 11.07 6.45 -0.35
N TYR A 69 10.07 5.95 0.36
CA TYR A 69 10.16 5.65 1.78
C TYR A 69 9.36 4.40 2.10
N VAL A 70 9.92 3.53 2.93
CA VAL A 70 9.27 2.32 3.45
C VAL A 70 9.50 2.28 4.95
N GLY A 71 8.42 2.38 5.72
CA GLY A 71 8.43 2.28 7.16
C GLY A 71 8.88 0.91 7.63
N ARG A 72 9.45 0.85 8.85
CA ARG A 72 10.02 -0.37 9.42
C ARG A 72 8.99 -1.50 9.60
N GLU A 73 7.74 -1.13 9.86
CA GLU A 73 6.62 -2.03 10.09
C GLU A 73 5.62 -2.01 8.92
N SER A 74 6.01 -1.43 7.77
CA SER A 74 5.18 -1.44 6.57
C SER A 74 4.95 -2.87 6.10
N SER A 75 3.70 -3.21 5.77
CA SER A 75 3.34 -4.53 5.23
C SER A 75 4.12 -4.87 3.96
N GLN A 76 4.51 -3.89 3.13
CA GLN A 76 5.35 -4.15 1.96
C GLN A 76 6.75 -4.63 2.36
N ARG A 77 7.34 -4.06 3.42
CA ARG A 77 8.63 -4.54 3.96
C ARG A 77 8.48 -5.93 4.57
N LEU A 78 7.37 -6.19 5.28
CA LEU A 78 7.10 -7.52 5.83
C LEU A 78 6.92 -8.59 4.73
N LEU A 79 6.31 -8.23 3.60
CA LEU A 79 6.08 -9.14 2.47
C LEU A 79 7.33 -9.35 1.60
N PHE A 80 8.08 -8.28 1.32
CA PHE A 80 9.20 -8.32 0.35
C PHE A 80 10.58 -8.40 1.03
N GLY A 81 10.64 -8.28 2.35
CA GLY A 81 11.84 -8.38 3.15
C GLY A 81 12.63 -7.07 3.28
N ASP A 82 13.51 -7.03 4.28
CA ASP A 82 14.35 -5.87 4.58
C ASP A 82 15.34 -5.54 3.45
N GLN A 83 15.86 -6.56 2.77
CA GLN A 83 16.79 -6.38 1.66
C GLN A 83 16.17 -5.64 0.47
N TRP A 84 14.88 -5.84 0.22
CA TRP A 84 14.16 -5.08 -0.81
C TRP A 84 13.97 -3.63 -0.37
N ALA A 85 13.71 -3.39 0.91
CA ALA A 85 13.39 -2.07 1.42
C ALA A 85 14.61 -1.16 1.66
N THR A 86 15.82 -1.59 1.29
CA THR A 86 17.04 -0.78 1.34
C THR A 86 17.31 -0.08 0.00
N PRO A 87 17.73 1.21 0.00
CA PRO A 87 17.98 1.97 -1.22
C PRO A 87 19.05 1.37 -2.15
N GLU A 88 19.96 0.56 -1.60
CA GLU A 88 21.06 -0.09 -2.34
C GLU A 88 20.57 -1.21 -3.27
N ALA A 89 19.36 -1.73 -3.07
CA ALA A 89 18.76 -2.76 -3.91
C ALA A 89 18.39 -2.28 -5.33
N VAL A 90 18.44 -0.96 -5.58
CA VAL A 90 18.07 -0.35 -6.86
C VAL A 90 19.25 0.50 -7.33
N GLY A 91 19.66 0.31 -8.59
CA GLY A 91 20.81 0.97 -9.23
C GLY A 91 20.72 2.49 -9.40
N GLY A 92 20.47 3.22 -8.32
CA GLY A 92 20.60 4.67 -8.21
C GLY A 92 19.41 5.34 -7.50
N PRO A 93 19.63 6.45 -6.77
CA PRO A 93 18.62 7.18 -6.00
C PRO A 93 17.52 7.87 -6.84
N ALA A 94 17.61 7.80 -8.18
CA ALA A 94 16.71 8.53 -9.07
C ALA A 94 15.44 7.77 -9.47
N SER A 95 15.41 6.44 -9.37
CA SER A 95 14.29 5.61 -9.85
C SER A 95 13.32 5.13 -8.77
N GLY A 96 13.69 5.22 -7.48
CA GLY A 96 12.90 4.73 -6.35
C GLY A 96 12.68 3.21 -6.33
N LEU A 97 12.13 2.70 -5.24
CA LEU A 97 11.78 1.30 -5.05
C LEU A 97 10.52 0.93 -5.87
N ARG A 98 10.50 -0.30 -6.37
CA ARG A 98 9.38 -0.89 -7.13
C ARG A 98 9.00 -2.23 -6.51
N THR A 99 7.76 -2.65 -6.66
CA THR A 99 7.32 -3.98 -6.20
C THR A 99 8.10 -5.05 -6.98
N PRO A 100 8.68 -6.08 -6.32
CA PRO A 100 9.52 -7.07 -7.00
C PRO A 100 8.74 -8.06 -7.87
N ASP A 101 7.43 -7.89 -8.00
CA ASP A 101 6.52 -8.69 -8.84
C ASP A 101 5.86 -7.78 -9.88
N ALA A 102 6.14 -8.03 -11.17
CA ALA A 102 5.67 -7.20 -12.27
C ALA A 102 4.15 -7.28 -12.52
N GLU A 103 3.52 -8.41 -12.24
CA GLU A 103 2.06 -8.54 -12.34
C GLU A 103 1.39 -7.77 -11.21
N LEU A 104 1.93 -7.88 -9.99
CA LEU A 104 1.46 -7.17 -8.81
C LEU A 104 1.65 -5.66 -8.94
N GLU A 105 2.79 -5.24 -9.47
CA GLU A 105 3.13 -3.85 -9.79
C GLU A 105 2.08 -3.28 -10.77
N LYS A 106 1.85 -3.96 -11.89
CA LYS A 106 0.84 -3.55 -12.88
C LYS A 106 -0.58 -3.51 -12.30
N ALA A 107 -0.97 -4.55 -11.56
CA ALA A 107 -2.30 -4.63 -10.92
C ALA A 107 -2.51 -3.55 -9.85
N SER A 108 -1.43 -2.95 -9.32
CA SER A 108 -1.51 -1.89 -8.32
C SER A 108 -1.58 -0.50 -8.93
N ALA A 109 -1.18 -0.31 -10.20
CA ALA A 109 -1.10 1.00 -10.83
C ALA A 109 -2.42 1.79 -10.77
N ASP A 110 -3.55 1.14 -11.05
CA ASP A 110 -4.87 1.79 -11.05
C ASP A 110 -5.31 2.25 -9.66
N ALA A 111 -4.93 1.51 -8.61
CA ALA A 111 -5.22 1.88 -7.23
C ALA A 111 -4.48 3.17 -6.84
N TYR A 112 -3.21 3.32 -7.23
CA TYR A 112 -2.44 4.54 -6.99
C TYR A 112 -2.97 5.72 -7.83
N LYS A 113 -3.38 5.48 -9.08
CA LYS A 113 -4.01 6.53 -9.90
C LYS A 113 -5.31 7.03 -9.27
N ALA A 114 -6.16 6.14 -8.76
CA ALA A 114 -7.37 6.54 -8.05
C ALA A 114 -7.04 7.40 -6.84
N ALA A 115 -6.08 6.97 -6.01
CA ALA A 115 -5.65 7.69 -4.82
C ALA A 115 -5.11 9.10 -5.11
N LEU A 116 -4.29 9.27 -6.16
CA LEU A 116 -3.76 10.57 -6.59
C LEU A 116 -4.83 11.51 -7.13
N ASN A 117 -5.94 10.97 -7.62
CA ASN A 117 -7.12 11.75 -8.03
C ASN A 117 -8.07 12.02 -6.85
N ILE A 118 -7.55 12.05 -5.61
CA ILE A 118 -8.28 12.37 -4.38
C ILE A 118 -9.42 11.36 -4.13
N ARG A 119 -9.26 10.12 -4.63
CA ARG A 119 -10.18 9.01 -4.32
C ARG A 119 -9.41 7.94 -3.56
N PRO A 120 -9.47 7.91 -2.21
CA PRO A 120 -8.87 6.85 -1.43
C PRO A 120 -9.22 5.48 -1.99
N TYR A 121 -8.22 4.65 -2.22
CA TYR A 121 -8.41 3.28 -2.65
C TYR A 121 -8.35 2.37 -1.42
N TYR A 122 -9.43 1.64 -1.16
CA TYR A 122 -9.43 0.57 -0.18
C TYR A 122 -9.68 -0.75 -0.88
N GLY A 123 -8.76 -1.69 -0.70
CA GLY A 123 -8.86 -3.00 -1.33
C GLY A 123 -8.40 -4.12 -0.42
N TYR A 124 -8.93 -5.29 -0.73
CA TYR A 124 -8.65 -6.53 -0.05
C TYR A 124 -8.12 -7.53 -1.06
N ALA A 125 -7.23 -8.40 -0.59
CA ALA A 125 -6.68 -9.46 -1.40
C ALA A 125 -6.48 -10.71 -0.56
N ARG A 126 -6.68 -11.85 -1.22
CA ARG A 126 -6.42 -13.17 -0.65
C ARG A 126 -5.60 -13.96 -1.64
N THR A 127 -4.42 -14.38 -1.23
CA THR A 127 -3.47 -15.08 -2.10
C THR A 127 -2.79 -16.22 -1.36
N LEU A 128 -2.30 -17.19 -2.13
CA LEU A 128 -1.47 -18.27 -1.61
C LEU A 128 -0.01 -17.89 -1.83
N ILE A 129 0.81 -17.97 -0.79
CA ILE A 129 2.26 -17.85 -0.89
C ILE A 129 2.94 -19.17 -0.55
N SER A 130 4.09 -19.43 -1.15
CA SER A 130 4.94 -20.55 -0.79
C SER A 130 6.13 -20.03 0.00
N LEU A 131 6.30 -20.49 1.23
CA LEU A 131 7.41 -20.12 2.12
C LEU A 131 8.01 -21.42 2.69
N ASP A 132 9.31 -21.63 2.50
CA ASP A 132 10.04 -22.82 3.00
C ASP A 132 9.41 -24.17 2.63
N GLY A 133 8.82 -24.27 1.44
CA GLY A 133 8.16 -25.48 0.95
C GLY A 133 6.72 -25.68 1.46
N GLU A 134 6.21 -24.77 2.28
CA GLU A 134 4.85 -24.78 2.83
C GLU A 134 3.98 -23.71 2.13
N THR A 135 2.70 -24.03 1.91
CA THR A 135 1.75 -23.08 1.32
C THR A 135 0.92 -22.40 2.40
N TYR A 136 0.98 -21.08 2.45
CA TYR A 136 0.19 -20.24 3.34
C TYR A 136 -0.87 -19.49 2.56
N GLU A 137 -2.06 -19.41 3.15
CA GLU A 137 -3.10 -18.52 2.67
C GLU A 137 -3.02 -17.20 3.43
N ILE A 138 -2.82 -16.11 2.68
CA ILE A 138 -2.70 -14.77 3.22
C ILE A 138 -3.91 -13.96 2.81
N ALA A 139 -4.53 -13.33 3.80
CA ALA A 139 -5.46 -12.23 3.60
C ALA A 139 -4.77 -10.91 3.95
N PHE A 140 -4.94 -9.89 3.10
CA PHE A 140 -4.42 -8.57 3.39
C PHE A 140 -5.31 -7.45 2.88
N GLU A 141 -5.35 -6.38 3.67
CA GLU A 141 -6.01 -5.13 3.35
C GLU A 141 -4.98 -4.08 2.95
N ARG A 142 -5.37 -3.19 2.06
CA ARG A 142 -4.58 -2.00 1.72
C ARG A 142 -5.47 -0.78 1.55
N LEU A 143 -4.99 0.33 2.09
CA LEU A 143 -5.51 1.67 1.90
C LEU A 143 -4.43 2.52 1.22
N ILE A 144 -4.78 3.17 0.12
CA ILE A 144 -3.91 4.12 -0.58
C ILE A 144 -4.61 5.46 -0.60
N VAL A 145 -3.96 6.48 -0.08
CA VAL A 145 -4.47 7.85 -0.03
C VAL A 145 -3.50 8.81 -0.70
N GLY A 146 -4.04 9.69 -1.54
CA GLY A 146 -3.32 10.87 -2.00
C GLY A 146 -3.26 11.92 -0.89
N ILE A 147 -2.07 12.46 -0.67
CA ILE A 147 -1.79 13.42 0.39
C ILE A 147 -1.05 14.61 -0.19
N ARG A 148 -1.51 15.81 0.14
CA ARG A 148 -0.74 17.03 -0.10
C ARG A 148 0.08 17.37 1.14
N PRO A 149 1.43 17.46 1.05
CA PRO A 149 2.29 17.68 2.22
C PRO A 149 2.20 19.12 2.77
N ALA A 150 1.75 20.08 1.98
CA ALA A 150 1.48 21.44 2.40
C ALA A 150 0.36 22.05 1.54
N PRO A 151 -0.46 22.99 2.06
CA PRO A 151 -1.57 23.57 1.30
C PRO A 151 -1.19 24.15 -0.07
N ALA A 152 -0.01 24.76 -0.15
CA ALA A 152 0.53 25.38 -1.37
C ALA A 152 1.38 24.44 -2.24
N ALA A 153 1.56 23.16 -1.85
CA ALA A 153 2.36 22.23 -2.62
C ALA A 153 1.68 21.92 -3.97
N SER A 154 2.45 22.05 -5.06
CA SER A 154 2.01 21.72 -6.42
C SER A 154 2.04 20.21 -6.72
N TYR A 155 2.47 19.40 -5.77
CA TYR A 155 2.64 17.96 -5.90
C TYR A 155 1.88 17.21 -4.79
N GLN A 156 1.64 15.92 -5.04
CA GLN A 156 1.08 15.00 -4.06
C GLN A 156 2.07 13.88 -3.74
N ILE A 157 1.80 13.17 -2.66
CA ILE A 157 2.42 11.88 -2.36
C ILE A 157 1.32 10.85 -2.12
N CYS A 158 1.58 9.60 -2.46
CA CYS A 158 0.72 8.51 -2.02
C CYS A 158 1.24 7.96 -0.69
N ALA A 159 0.35 7.83 0.28
CA ALA A 159 0.60 6.99 1.45
C ALA A 159 -0.13 5.66 1.27
N TYR A 160 0.65 4.59 1.27
CA TYR A 160 0.17 3.22 1.30
C TYR A 160 0.21 2.71 2.75
N TYR A 161 -0.93 2.27 3.26
CA TYR A 161 -1.06 1.59 4.54
C TYR A 161 -1.66 0.21 4.27
N GLY A 162 -0.97 -0.86 4.63
CA GLY A 162 -1.49 -2.21 4.45
C GLY A 162 -1.39 -3.04 5.71
N VAL A 163 -2.35 -3.94 5.90
CA VAL A 163 -2.46 -4.85 7.04
C VAL A 163 -2.49 -6.29 6.54
N ILE A 164 -1.61 -7.13 7.08
CA ILE A 164 -1.62 -8.58 6.85
C ILE A 164 -2.44 -9.19 7.99
N GLN A 165 -3.61 -9.75 7.69
CA GLN A 165 -4.58 -10.16 8.70
C GLN A 165 -4.36 -11.58 9.23
N ASP A 166 -3.98 -12.51 8.35
CA ASP A 166 -3.78 -13.90 8.75
C ASP A 166 -2.82 -14.61 7.78
N LEU A 167 -2.06 -15.54 8.33
CA LEU A 167 -1.16 -16.48 7.66
C LEU A 167 -1.63 -17.88 8.04
N GLN A 168 -2.72 -18.37 7.42
CA GLN A 168 -3.19 -19.71 7.72
C GLN A 168 -2.34 -20.73 6.96
N ARG A 169 -1.63 -21.58 7.70
CA ARG A 169 -0.97 -22.76 7.12
C ARG A 169 -2.05 -23.72 6.63
N ARG A 170 -2.10 -24.00 5.33
CA ARG A 170 -2.94 -25.11 4.83
C ARG A 170 -2.28 -26.42 5.27
N ARG A 171 -2.94 -27.15 6.16
CA ARG A 171 -2.58 -28.53 6.51
C ARG A 171 -2.91 -29.47 5.36
#